data_AF-A0A699ZAB4-F1
#
_entry.id   AF-A0A699ZAB4-F1
#
_cell.length_a   1.000
_cell.length_b   1.000
_cell.length_c   1.000
_cell.angle_alpha   90.00
_cell.angle_beta   90.00
_cell.angle_gamma   90.00
#
_symmetry.space_group_name_H-M   'P 1'
#
loop_
_entity.id
_entity.type
_entity.pdbx_description
1 polymer ?
#
loop_
_entity_poly.entity_id
_entity_poly.type
_entity_poly.pdbx_seq_one_letter_code
_entity_poly.pdbx_strand_id
1 'polypeptide(L)'
;VPAFSETMLKARLARPSEPRTQQGTYWGFSVRVATSLSRVLKEPGFKAGYDLSVGTARQGAVRQVAELVLPTFKHALVVLGGTQELEAIVAGDAALAQAGKGAADLFSLYLNCCPGQATASIRSEDAAILCLAYLHASLLKYGA
;
A
#
# COMPACT_ATOMS: atom_id res chain seq x y z
N VAL A 1 1.95 42.88 18.47
CA VAL A 1 0.98 41.90 17.95
C VAL A 1 0.70 42.28 16.50
N PRO A 2 0.98 41.44 15.48
CA PRO A 2 0.70 41.84 14.11
C PRO A 2 -0.82 41.96 13.95
N ALA A 3 -1.26 43.08 13.36
CA ALA A 3 -2.67 43.32 13.08
C ALA A 3 -3.15 42.28 12.06
N PHE A 4 -4.16 41.49 12.44
CA PHE A 4 -4.85 40.64 11.48
C PHE A 4 -5.49 41.55 10.43
N SER A 5 -5.10 41.37 9.16
CA SER A 5 -5.73 42.05 8.04
C SER A 5 -7.10 41.43 7.81
N GLU A 6 -8.19 42.20 7.95
CA GLU A 6 -9.58 41.77 7.66
C GLU A 6 -9.85 41.64 6.15
N THR A 7 -8.88 41.20 5.37
CA THR A 7 -9.04 41.07 3.92
C THR A 7 -9.61 39.69 3.60
N MET A 8 -10.85 39.66 3.10
CA MET A 8 -11.50 38.42 2.68
C MET A 8 -10.77 37.83 1.47
N LEU A 9 -10.22 36.63 1.62
CA LEU A 9 -9.62 35.88 0.51
C LEU A 9 -10.72 35.23 -0.33
N LYS A 10 -10.70 35.47 -1.65
CA LYS A 10 -11.56 34.77 -2.60
C LYS A 10 -10.91 33.45 -2.98
N ALA A 11 -11.65 32.34 -2.80
CA ALA A 11 -11.18 31.00 -3.13
C ALA A 11 -12.29 30.19 -3.83
N ARG A 12 -11.91 29.10 -4.51
CA ARG A 12 -12.82 28.13 -5.13
C ARG A 12 -12.63 26.78 -4.44
N LEU A 13 -13.74 26.08 -4.19
CA LEU A 13 -13.69 24.71 -3.70
C LEU A 13 -12.99 23.81 -4.73
N ALA A 14 -12.05 23.01 -4.25
CA ALA A 14 -11.32 22.01 -5.04
C ALA A 14 -11.63 20.62 -4.49
N ARG A 15 -11.51 19.59 -5.33
CA ARG A 15 -11.55 18.21 -4.83
C ARG A 15 -10.30 17.92 -4.01
N PRO A 16 -10.39 17.10 -2.94
CA PRO A 16 -9.22 16.72 -2.14
C PRO A 16 -8.07 16.08 -2.93
N SER A 17 -8.35 15.53 -4.11
CA SER A 17 -7.34 14.93 -4.99
C SER A 17 -6.57 15.95 -5.84
N GLU A 18 -7.09 17.16 -6.05
CA GLU A 18 -6.53 18.15 -6.99
C GLU A 18 -5.08 18.55 -6.65
N PRO A 19 -4.70 18.81 -5.38
CA PRO A 19 -3.31 19.11 -5.04
C PRO A 19 -2.34 18.01 -5.51
N ARG A 20 -2.73 16.74 -5.37
CA ARG A 20 -1.92 15.61 -5.83
C ARG A 20 -1.92 15.49 -7.35
N THR A 21 -3.09 15.49 -7.99
CA THR A 21 -3.21 15.15 -9.42
C THR A 21 -2.83 16.29 -10.37
N GLN A 22 -2.90 17.55 -9.92
CA GLN A 22 -2.60 18.72 -10.75
C GLN A 22 -1.29 19.41 -10.37
N GLN A 23 -0.89 19.36 -9.09
CA GLN A 23 0.28 20.07 -8.58
C GLN A 23 1.39 19.14 -8.06
N GLY A 24 1.20 17.82 -8.09
CA GLY A 24 2.18 16.86 -7.58
C GLY A 24 2.43 16.94 -6.08
N THR A 25 1.55 17.62 -5.33
CA THR A 25 1.74 17.86 -3.90
C THR A 25 1.03 16.78 -3.08
N TYR A 26 1.77 16.17 -2.14
CA TYR A 26 1.17 15.24 -1.19
C TYR A 26 0.16 15.95 -0.30
N TRP A 27 -1.06 15.39 -0.22
CA TRP A 27 -2.19 16.01 0.49
C TRP A 27 -2.73 15.13 1.62
N GLY A 28 -1.85 14.33 2.23
CA GLY A 28 -2.21 13.39 3.28
C GLY A 28 -2.76 12.07 2.75
N PHE A 29 -3.38 11.30 3.64
CA PHE A 29 -4.02 10.03 3.36
C PHE A 29 -5.43 9.99 3.95
N SER A 30 -6.28 9.12 3.42
CA SER A 30 -7.57 8.78 4.01
C SER A 30 -7.46 7.44 4.74
N VAL A 31 -8.17 7.31 5.87
CA VAL A 31 -8.21 6.07 6.62
C VAL A 31 -9.49 5.31 6.27
N ARG A 32 -9.34 4.02 5.94
CA ARG A 32 -10.46 3.09 5.73
C ARG A 32 -10.27 1.89 6.64
N VAL A 33 -11.31 1.58 7.42
CA VAL A 33 -11.34 0.38 8.25
C VAL A 33 -11.95 -0.77 7.44
N ALA A 34 -11.30 -1.93 7.44
CA ALA A 34 -11.82 -3.16 6.85
C ALA A 34 -11.75 -4.27 7.91
N THR A 35 -12.77 -5.11 7.96
CA THR A 35 -12.89 -6.19 8.97
C THR A 35 -12.19 -7.48 8.56
N SER A 36 -11.69 -7.57 7.33
CA SER A 36 -11.02 -8.75 6.79
C SER A 36 -10.14 -8.38 5.59
N LEU A 37 -9.17 -9.23 5.25
CA LEU A 37 -8.32 -9.04 4.08
C LEU A 37 -9.12 -9.13 2.77
N SER A 38 -10.11 -10.04 2.72
CA SER A 38 -11.03 -10.14 1.58
C SER A 38 -11.76 -8.83 1.30
N ARG A 39 -12.18 -8.08 2.33
CA ARG A 39 -12.78 -6.74 2.15
C ARG A 39 -11.77 -5.70 1.72
N VAL A 40 -10.52 -5.77 2.17
CA VAL A 40 -9.47 -4.85 1.67
C VAL A 40 -9.34 -4.97 0.15
N LEU A 41 -9.37 -6.20 -0.37
CA LEU A 41 -9.22 -6.51 -1.80
C LEU A 41 -10.50 -6.25 -2.62
N LYS A 42 -11.68 -6.62 -2.09
CA LYS A 42 -12.96 -6.55 -2.82
C LYS A 42 -13.66 -5.19 -2.73
N GLU A 43 -13.35 -4.38 -1.71
CA GLU A 43 -13.98 -3.07 -1.48
C GLU A 43 -12.93 -1.94 -1.58
N PRO A 44 -12.36 -1.70 -2.77
CA PRO A 44 -11.36 -0.67 -2.98
C PRO A 44 -11.98 0.74 -2.89
N GLY A 45 -11.19 1.71 -2.41
CA GLY A 45 -11.58 3.13 -2.41
C GLY A 45 -11.58 3.79 -3.80
N PHE A 46 -11.28 3.02 -4.85
CA PHE A 46 -11.19 3.47 -6.23
C PHE A 46 -12.16 2.67 -7.09
N LYS A 47 -12.87 3.34 -8.00
CA LYS A 47 -13.83 2.67 -8.91
C LYS A 47 -13.19 1.58 -9.76
N ALA A 48 -11.93 1.75 -10.15
CA ALA A 48 -11.17 0.78 -10.96
C ALA A 48 -10.52 -0.33 -10.11
N GLY A 49 -10.62 -0.27 -8.78
CA GLY A 49 -9.91 -1.15 -7.89
C GLY A 49 -8.41 -0.86 -7.77
N TYR A 50 -7.69 -1.81 -7.17
CA TYR A 50 -6.23 -1.82 -7.14
C TYR A 50 -5.73 -2.68 -8.30
N ASP A 51 -5.09 -2.06 -9.28
CA ASP A 51 -4.54 -2.73 -10.48
C ASP A 51 -3.12 -3.27 -10.26
N LEU A 52 -2.49 -2.89 -9.15
CA LEU A 52 -1.30 -3.54 -8.61
C LEU A 52 -1.52 -3.87 -7.13
N SER A 53 -1.29 -5.12 -6.74
CA SER A 53 -1.28 -5.52 -5.33
C SER A 53 0.03 -6.20 -4.96
N VAL A 54 0.64 -5.75 -3.86
CA VAL A 54 1.92 -6.24 -3.36
C VAL A 54 1.69 -6.75 -1.93
N GLY A 55 1.81 -8.06 -1.75
CA GLY A 55 1.89 -8.66 -0.42
C GLY A 55 3.35 -8.72 0.04
N THR A 56 3.58 -8.48 1.33
CA THR A 56 4.92 -8.53 1.92
C THR A 56 4.99 -9.62 2.97
N ALA A 57 5.98 -10.50 2.85
CA ALA A 57 6.19 -11.61 3.77
C ALA A 57 7.64 -12.10 3.75
N ARG A 58 8.05 -12.79 4.81
CA ARG A 58 9.40 -13.36 4.92
C ARG A 58 9.68 -14.41 3.84
N GLN A 59 8.66 -15.18 3.48
CA GLN A 59 8.66 -16.23 2.48
C GLN A 59 8.47 -15.69 1.05
N GLY A 60 8.26 -14.38 0.90
CA GLY A 60 8.11 -13.73 -0.40
C GLY A 60 9.38 -13.79 -1.24
N ALA A 61 9.23 -13.51 -2.53
CA ALA A 61 10.35 -13.50 -3.46
C ALA A 61 11.36 -12.41 -3.08
N VAL A 62 12.64 -12.79 -3.07
CA VAL A 62 13.75 -11.86 -2.89
C VAL A 62 14.13 -11.30 -4.26
N ARG A 63 14.10 -9.97 -4.38
CA ARG A 63 14.56 -9.23 -5.57
C ARG A 63 15.45 -8.09 -5.10
N GLN A 64 16.45 -7.73 -5.91
CA GLN A 64 17.19 -6.51 -5.63
C GLN A 64 16.35 -5.30 -5.99
N VAL A 65 16.47 -4.22 -5.23
CA VAL A 65 15.73 -2.96 -5.48
C VAL A 65 15.96 -2.47 -6.92
N ALA A 66 17.19 -2.58 -7.43
CA ALA A 66 17.55 -2.16 -8.78
C ALA A 66 16.91 -3.00 -9.89
N GLU A 67 16.53 -4.25 -9.58
CA GLU A 67 15.98 -5.21 -10.52
C GLU A 67 14.45 -5.34 -10.41
N LEU A 68 13.83 -4.61 -9.47
CA LEU A 68 12.41 -4.70 -9.23
C LEU A 68 11.63 -4.06 -10.39
N VAL A 69 10.95 -4.90 -11.15
CA VAL A 69 10.05 -4.48 -12.24
C VAL A 69 8.61 -4.67 -11.77
N LEU A 70 7.83 -3.59 -11.83
CA LEU A 70 6.39 -3.62 -11.54
C LEU A 70 5.62 -3.50 -12.88
N PRO A 71 4.46 -4.14 -13.01
CA PRO A 71 3.48 -3.75 -14.02
C PRO A 71 3.16 -2.26 -13.91
N THR A 72 2.89 -1.59 -15.03
CA THR A 72 2.37 -0.21 -14.99
C THR A 72 1.01 -0.19 -14.29
N PHE A 73 0.82 0.76 -13.37
CA PHE A 73 -0.36 0.78 -12.51
C PHE A 73 -0.83 2.21 -12.22
N LYS A 74 -2.10 2.36 -11.85
CA LYS A 74 -2.70 3.63 -11.37
C LYS A 74 -3.01 3.61 -9.87
N HIS A 75 -3.33 2.45 -9.32
CA HIS A 75 -3.76 2.25 -7.94
C HIS A 75 -3.05 1.03 -7.34
N ALA A 76 -1.90 1.26 -6.71
CA ALA A 76 -1.21 0.22 -5.96
C ALA A 76 -1.81 0.02 -4.56
N LEU A 77 -1.87 -1.24 -4.14
CA LEU A 77 -2.09 -1.66 -2.76
C LEU A 77 -0.84 -2.39 -2.27
N VAL A 78 -0.26 -1.91 -1.17
CA VAL A 78 0.81 -2.61 -0.45
C VAL A 78 0.22 -3.15 0.85
N VAL A 79 0.26 -4.46 1.04
CA VAL A 79 -0.23 -5.13 2.24
C VAL A 79 0.94 -5.60 3.08
N LEU A 80 0.97 -5.09 4.30
CA LEU A 80 1.98 -5.40 5.30
C LEU A 80 1.40 -6.45 6.26
N GLY A 81 2.14 -7.53 6.46
CA GLY A 81 1.88 -8.43 7.58
C GLY A 81 2.08 -7.72 8.91
N GLY A 82 1.48 -8.25 9.97
CA GLY A 82 1.68 -7.77 11.33
C GLY A 82 2.36 -8.82 12.20
N THR A 83 1.92 -8.96 13.44
CA THR A 83 2.34 -10.06 14.33
C THR A 83 2.02 -11.43 13.74
N GLN A 84 0.96 -11.51 12.93
CA GLN A 84 0.61 -12.67 12.14
C GLN A 84 1.08 -12.45 10.70
N GLU A 85 1.73 -13.47 10.13
CA GLU A 85 2.09 -13.49 8.71
C GLU A 85 0.82 -13.53 7.84
N LEU A 86 0.93 -13.08 6.59
CA LEU A 86 -0.22 -12.97 5.69
C LEU A 86 -0.87 -14.33 5.43
N GLU A 87 -0.11 -15.41 5.44
CA GLU A 87 -0.58 -16.78 5.34
C GLU A 87 -1.60 -17.13 6.42
N ALA A 88 -1.34 -16.74 7.66
CA ALA A 88 -2.25 -16.95 8.78
C ALA A 88 -3.51 -16.10 8.66
N ILE A 89 -3.36 -14.85 8.20
CA ILE A 89 -4.49 -13.94 7.95
C ILE A 89 -5.40 -14.48 6.84
N VAL A 90 -4.81 -15.01 5.77
CA VAL A 90 -5.53 -15.62 4.65
C VAL A 90 -6.28 -16.89 5.09
N ALA A 91 -5.64 -17.74 5.89
CA ALA A 91 -6.27 -18.95 6.43
C ALA A 91 -7.45 -18.63 7.37
N GLY A 92 -7.38 -17.52 8.11
CA GLY A 92 -8.45 -17.06 9.00
C GLY A 92 -9.62 -16.35 8.30
N ASP A 93 -9.45 -15.93 7.05
CA ASP A 93 -10.49 -15.26 6.27
C ASP A 93 -11.33 -16.29 5.51
N ALA A 94 -12.55 -16.55 5.98
CA ALA A 94 -13.44 -17.56 5.40
C ALA A 94 -13.65 -17.42 3.88
N ALA A 95 -13.69 -16.19 3.35
CA ALA A 95 -13.89 -15.96 1.92
C ALA A 95 -12.63 -16.27 1.09
N LEU A 96 -11.44 -16.13 1.68
CA LEU A 96 -10.17 -16.47 1.02
C LEU A 96 -9.85 -17.96 1.19
N ALA A 97 -10.12 -18.52 2.37
CA ALA A 97 -9.96 -19.94 2.66
C ALA A 97 -10.81 -20.82 1.72
N GLN A 98 -12.06 -20.42 1.44
CA GLN A 98 -12.94 -21.10 0.48
C GLN A 98 -12.41 -21.03 -0.96
N ALA A 99 -11.65 -19.99 -1.31
CA ALA A 99 -11.07 -19.86 -2.64
C ALA A 99 -9.86 -20.81 -2.85
N GLY A 100 -9.33 -21.43 -1.79
CA GLY A 100 -8.24 -22.41 -1.85
C GLY A 100 -6.90 -21.84 -2.36
N LYS A 101 -6.75 -20.51 -2.35
CA LYS A 101 -5.56 -19.81 -2.85
C LYS A 101 -4.58 -19.55 -1.70
N GLY A 102 -3.28 -19.71 -1.97
CA GLY A 102 -2.24 -19.30 -1.03
C GLY A 102 -2.14 -17.78 -0.96
N ALA A 103 -1.48 -17.24 0.07
CA ALA A 103 -1.29 -15.80 0.22
C ALA A 103 -0.61 -15.19 -1.01
N ALA A 104 0.42 -15.85 -1.56
CA ALA A 104 1.12 -15.39 -2.75
C ALA A 104 0.21 -15.27 -4.00
N ASP A 105 -0.82 -16.12 -4.12
CA ASP A 105 -1.73 -16.13 -5.27
C ASP A 105 -2.78 -15.00 -5.23
N LEU A 106 -2.88 -14.29 -4.11
CA LEU A 106 -3.80 -13.16 -3.93
C LEU A 106 -3.22 -11.83 -4.41
N PHE A 107 -1.90 -11.77 -4.58
CA PHE A 107 -1.19 -10.54 -4.91
C PHE A 107 -0.55 -10.61 -6.30
N SER A 108 -0.47 -9.48 -6.99
CA SER A 108 0.32 -9.39 -8.22
C SER A 108 1.79 -9.71 -7.96
N LEU A 109 2.30 -9.30 -6.80
CA LEU A 109 3.65 -9.57 -6.32
C LEU A 109 3.61 -9.97 -4.86
N TYR A 110 4.42 -10.96 -4.49
CA TYR A 110 4.61 -11.39 -3.11
C TYR A 110 6.09 -11.35 -2.78
N LEU A 111 6.51 -10.36 -1.98
CA LEU A 111 7.92 -9.96 -1.87
C LEU A 111 8.42 -10.03 -0.43
N ASN A 112 9.71 -10.37 -0.30
CA ASN A 112 10.46 -10.13 0.93
C ASN A 112 11.27 -8.84 0.77
N CYS A 113 10.83 -7.79 1.47
CA CYS A 113 11.48 -6.48 1.42
C CYS A 113 12.75 -6.38 2.30
N CYS A 114 12.98 -7.34 3.20
CA CYS A 114 14.13 -7.39 4.10
C CYS A 114 14.81 -8.79 4.06
N PRO A 115 15.47 -9.14 2.94
CA PRO A 115 16.22 -10.39 2.87
C PRO A 115 17.35 -10.37 3.91
N GLY A 116 17.54 -11.51 4.58
CA GLY A 116 18.57 -11.62 5.62
C GLY A 116 18.21 -10.95 6.95
N GLN A 117 16.92 -10.72 7.23
CA GLN A 117 16.49 -10.25 8.56
C GLN A 117 17.13 -11.13 9.67
N ALA A 118 17.80 -10.48 10.62
CA ALA A 118 18.43 -11.15 11.76
C ALA A 118 17.51 -11.22 12.98
N THR A 119 16.29 -10.70 12.86
CA THR A 119 15.26 -10.75 13.91
C THR A 119 14.25 -11.85 13.63
N ALA A 120 13.64 -12.38 14.69
CA ALA A 120 12.57 -13.37 14.56
C ALA A 120 11.34 -12.80 13.82
N SER A 121 11.02 -11.53 14.07
CA SER A 121 9.96 -10.78 13.40
C SER A 121 10.38 -9.32 13.16
N ILE A 122 9.68 -8.66 12.24
CA ILE A 122 9.75 -7.21 12.01
C ILE A 122 8.39 -6.66 12.43
N ARG A 123 8.37 -5.64 13.27
CA ARG A 123 7.11 -5.02 13.72
C ARG A 123 6.47 -4.26 12.57
N SER A 124 5.14 -4.13 12.56
CA SER A 124 4.39 -3.53 11.46
C SER A 124 4.85 -2.11 11.12
N GLU A 125 5.18 -1.30 12.14
CA GLU A 125 5.67 0.07 11.98
C GLU A 125 7.04 0.13 11.29
N ASP A 126 7.92 -0.80 11.60
CA ASP A 126 9.24 -0.92 10.98
C ASP A 126 9.11 -1.45 9.55
N ALA A 127 8.22 -2.45 9.36
CA ALA A 127 7.92 -3.03 8.06
C ALA A 127 7.33 -2.00 7.10
N ALA A 128 6.46 -1.09 7.57
CA ALA A 128 5.87 -0.05 6.74
C ALA A 128 6.93 0.85 6.10
N ILE A 129 7.84 1.37 6.91
CA ILE A 129 8.91 2.25 6.43
C ILE A 129 9.85 1.48 5.50
N LEU A 130 10.28 0.28 5.92
CA LEU A 130 11.24 -0.54 5.18
C LEU A 130 10.68 -0.97 3.82
N CYS A 131 9.46 -1.49 3.78
CA CYS A 131 8.83 -1.94 2.54
C CYS A 131 8.56 -0.77 1.59
N LEU A 132 8.08 0.37 2.10
CA LEU A 132 7.85 1.54 1.25
C LEU A 132 9.17 2.10 0.69
N ALA A 133 10.24 2.12 1.48
CA ALA A 133 11.57 2.52 1.00
C ALA A 133 12.10 1.55 -0.08
N TYR A 134 11.95 0.24 0.13
CA TYR A 134 12.30 -0.80 -0.84
C TYR A 134 11.52 -0.65 -2.16
N LEU A 135 10.23 -0.31 -2.11
CA LEU A 135 9.37 -0.15 -3.27
C LEU A 135 9.45 1.24 -3.93
N HIS A 136 9.95 2.26 -3.23
CA HIS A 136 9.83 3.68 -3.60
C HIS A 136 10.24 3.99 -5.04
N ALA A 137 11.46 3.60 -5.43
CA ALA A 137 11.98 3.88 -6.77
C ALA A 137 11.14 3.22 -7.87
N SER A 138 10.64 2.00 -7.60
CA SER A 138 9.82 1.26 -8.55
C SER A 138 8.40 1.82 -8.65
N LEU A 139 7.79 2.22 -7.53
CA LEU A 139 6.47 2.85 -7.52
C LEU A 139 6.47 4.18 -8.29
N LEU A 140 7.53 4.98 -8.16
CA LEU A 140 7.68 6.22 -8.93
C LEU A 140 7.92 5.96 -10.42
N LYS A 141 8.65 4.89 -10.76
CA LYS A 141 8.99 4.57 -12.16
C LYS A 141 7.80 4.01 -12.95
N TYR A 142 6.99 3.15 -12.33
CA TYR A 142 5.91 2.41 -13.01
C TYR A 142 4.50 2.92 -12.69
N GLY A 143 4.35 3.85 -11.73
CA GLY A 143 3.10 4.52 -11.44
C GLY A 143 2.76 5.57 -12.52
N ALA A 144 1.53 5.51 -13.03
CA ALA A 144 0.99 6.44 -14.03
C ALA A 144 0.16 7.58 -13.41
#